data_AF-A0A3B9PH36-F1
#
_entry.id   AF-A0A3B9PH36-F1
#
_cell.length_a   1.000
_cell.length_b   1.000
_cell.length_c   1.000
_cell.angle_alpha   90.00
_cell.angle_beta   90.00
_cell.angle_gamma   90.00
#
_symmetry.space_group_name_H-M   'P 1'
#
loop_
_entity.id
_entity.type
_entity.pdbx_description
1 polymer ?
#
loop_
_entity_poly.entity_id
_entity_poly.type
_entity_poly.pdbx_seq_one_letter_code
_entity_poly.pdbx_strand_id
1 'polypeptide(L)'
;MLRSLNIRDFVIVDRLELEFAGGFGVLTGETGAGKSILLDALGLLLGGRGEAGMVRTGRERAEVSAEFDLPGDGALAGWLAEQELPAEEGVVIVRRTIDAGGRSRAWINGSSVTLAQLRTAGEWLADIHGQHAHHALLRADAQRMLVDVQAGALPLAAEVARLHREWQRLLRLQREAEVDSAGSARERELLSWQLQELDQLAFDPEAWQELNAEHSRLAHAASLIEGADETLAALGEGELAVCAVLRHLDARVAALADYDAGLGDVRELIGAAAIQADEALYALRRYRERLDIEPQRLAELEQRIATVMDMARKHRVAPEGLPELARQWRARLEMLEATADPARLAVAAAAAAKAFEAAAVQLSAARGPAARRLSQEITEAMQTLAMAGGRFEVALEPCDPAATGLEAVEFRVAANPGQPLRSLAKVASGGELSRIGLAIQVMASRDTSVPTLVFDEVDVGIGGRVAEIVGKLLARLGRDRQVLCVTHLPQVAACAVSYTHL
;
A
#
# COMPACT_ATOMS: atom_id res chain seq x y z
N MET A 1 -23.04 14.86 25.04
CA MET A 1 -22.36 14.78 26.35
C MET A 1 -22.60 13.38 26.91
N LEU A 2 -21.81 12.91 27.88
CA LEU A 2 -22.07 11.65 28.57
C LEU A 2 -23.33 11.79 29.44
N ARG A 3 -24.31 10.92 29.22
CA ARG A 3 -25.58 10.89 29.98
C ARG A 3 -25.54 9.86 31.08
N SER A 4 -25.10 8.64 30.77
CA SER A 4 -25.10 7.54 31.71
C SER A 4 -23.90 6.61 31.49
N LEU A 5 -23.46 5.98 32.57
CA LEU A 5 -22.41 4.95 32.56
C LEU A 5 -22.87 3.77 33.42
N ASN A 6 -22.90 2.60 32.82
CA ASN A 6 -23.25 1.33 33.46
C ASN A 6 -22.06 0.39 33.42
N ILE A 7 -21.65 -0.11 34.59
CA ILE A 7 -20.52 -1.02 34.76
C ILE A 7 -21.02 -2.27 35.47
N ARG A 8 -20.63 -3.45 34.98
CA ARG A 8 -20.90 -4.75 35.60
C ARG A 8 -19.66 -5.62 35.62
N ASP A 9 -19.40 -6.25 36.76
CA ASP A 9 -18.33 -7.22 36.96
C ASP A 9 -16.93 -6.76 36.51
N PHE A 10 -16.63 -5.47 36.67
CA PHE A 10 -15.38 -4.84 36.23
C PHE A 10 -14.48 -4.53 37.43
N VAL A 11 -13.28 -5.13 37.47
CA VAL A 11 -12.30 -5.02 38.55
C VAL A 11 -12.92 -5.39 39.92
N ILE A 12 -13.30 -4.42 40.75
CA ILE A 12 -13.96 -4.64 42.06
C ILE A 12 -15.46 -4.29 42.05
N VAL A 13 -15.98 -3.73 40.95
CA VAL A 13 -17.36 -3.28 40.82
C VAL A 13 -18.26 -4.47 40.45
N ASP A 14 -19.34 -4.69 41.21
CA ASP A 14 -20.35 -5.72 40.89
C ASP A 14 -21.33 -5.15 39.86
N ARG A 15 -21.95 -4.02 40.24
CA ARG A 15 -22.83 -3.23 39.40
C ARG A 15 -22.73 -1.76 39.82
N LEU A 16 -22.62 -0.87 38.85
CA LEU A 16 -22.66 0.57 39.04
C LEU A 16 -23.46 1.20 37.90
N GLU A 17 -24.36 2.11 38.24
CA GLU A 17 -25.17 2.87 37.27
C GLU A 17 -25.08 4.34 37.72
N LEU A 18 -24.51 5.18 36.85
CA LEU A 18 -24.31 6.60 37.11
C LEU A 18 -24.98 7.41 36.01
N GLU A 19 -25.65 8.50 36.41
CA GLU A 19 -26.18 9.53 35.53
C GLU A 19 -25.35 10.80 35.68
N PHE A 20 -25.06 11.45 34.56
CA PHE A 20 -24.24 12.65 34.52
C PHE A 20 -25.04 13.83 33.98
N ALA A 21 -24.93 14.96 34.66
CA ALA A 21 -25.43 16.24 34.17
C ALA A 21 -24.38 16.93 33.28
N GLY A 22 -24.83 17.82 32.41
CA GLY A 22 -23.96 18.80 31.76
C GLY A 22 -23.35 19.76 32.79
N GLY A 23 -22.37 20.55 32.36
CA GLY A 23 -21.68 21.46 33.28
C GLY A 23 -20.38 20.90 33.83
N PHE A 24 -19.90 21.53 34.90
CA PHE A 24 -18.75 21.05 35.66
C PHE A 24 -19.20 20.12 36.80
N GLY A 25 -18.95 18.83 36.63
CA GLY A 25 -19.19 17.78 37.62
C GLY A 25 -17.91 17.31 38.30
N VAL A 26 -18.03 16.96 39.58
CA VAL A 26 -16.91 16.44 40.37
C VAL A 26 -17.20 15.04 40.91
N LEU A 27 -16.19 14.16 40.78
CA LEU A 27 -16.15 12.80 41.29
C LEU A 27 -15.19 12.73 42.47
N THR A 28 -15.72 12.46 43.67
CA THR A 28 -14.94 12.26 44.91
C THR A 28 -15.10 10.84 45.46
N GLY A 29 -14.29 10.47 46.45
CA GLY A 29 -14.33 9.15 47.09
C GLY A 29 -13.18 8.95 48.07
N GLU A 30 -13.30 7.98 48.98
CA GLU A 30 -12.36 7.72 50.08
C GLU A 30 -11.06 7.02 49.64
N THR A 31 -11.11 6.21 48.57
CA THR A 31 -9.95 5.46 48.06
C THR A 31 -9.71 5.77 46.58
N GLY A 32 -8.44 5.78 46.14
CA GLY A 32 -8.09 6.02 44.74
C GLY A 32 -8.69 4.99 43.77
N ALA A 33 -9.00 3.78 44.25
CA ALA A 33 -9.49 2.67 43.43
C ALA A 33 -10.81 2.99 42.72
N GLY A 34 -11.82 3.53 43.41
CA GLY A 34 -13.15 3.77 42.80
C GLY A 34 -13.13 4.78 41.64
N LYS A 35 -12.29 5.81 41.77
CA LYS A 35 -12.11 6.86 40.76
C LYS A 35 -11.35 6.35 39.54
N SER A 36 -10.21 5.70 39.74
CA SER A 36 -9.42 5.11 38.66
C SER A 36 -10.24 4.07 37.88
N ILE A 37 -11.07 3.28 38.57
CA ILE A 37 -11.93 2.29 37.90
C ILE A 37 -12.93 2.94 36.94
N LEU A 38 -13.53 4.07 37.30
CA LEU A 38 -14.43 4.79 36.39
C LEU A 38 -13.69 5.30 35.15
N LEU A 39 -12.50 5.85 35.34
CA LEU A 39 -11.68 6.34 34.23
C LEU A 39 -11.19 5.21 33.34
N ASP A 40 -10.81 4.07 33.92
CA ASP A 40 -10.43 2.87 33.18
C ASP A 40 -11.62 2.32 32.39
N ALA A 41 -12.83 2.31 32.98
CA ALA A 41 -14.05 1.90 32.30
C ALA A 41 -14.41 2.83 31.13
N LEU A 42 -14.31 4.15 31.32
CA LEU A 42 -14.51 5.14 30.26
C LEU A 42 -13.43 5.01 29.17
N GLY A 43 -12.16 4.87 29.56
CA GLY A 43 -11.05 4.65 28.63
C GLY A 43 -11.23 3.37 27.80
N LEU A 44 -11.76 2.31 28.42
CA LEU A 44 -12.13 1.09 27.71
C LEU A 44 -13.24 1.35 26.68
N LEU A 45 -14.31 2.07 27.06
CA LEU A 45 -15.40 2.43 26.14
C LEU A 45 -14.93 3.27 24.96
N LEU A 46 -13.95 4.14 25.15
CA LEU A 46 -13.39 5.01 24.10
C LEU A 46 -12.35 4.31 23.21
N GLY A 47 -12.22 2.98 23.30
CA GLY A 47 -11.33 2.21 22.43
C GLY A 47 -9.97 1.87 23.04
N GLY A 48 -9.80 2.03 24.35
CA GLY A 48 -8.64 1.56 25.12
C GLY A 48 -8.40 0.05 24.98
N ARG A 49 -7.24 -0.44 25.42
CA ARG A 49 -6.94 -1.88 25.39
C ARG A 49 -7.70 -2.57 26.53
N GLY A 50 -8.35 -3.69 26.23
CA GLY A 50 -9.01 -4.53 27.23
C GLY A 50 -8.12 -5.70 27.61
N GLU A 51 -8.04 -6.03 28.90
CA GLU A 51 -7.23 -7.12 29.43
C GLU A 51 -8.05 -8.02 30.35
N ALA A 52 -7.69 -9.30 30.43
CA ALA A 52 -8.40 -10.28 31.26
C ALA A 52 -8.46 -9.88 32.74
N GLY A 53 -7.43 -9.19 33.25
CA GLY A 53 -7.38 -8.69 34.63
C GLY A 53 -8.42 -7.61 34.96
N MET A 54 -9.12 -7.06 33.95
CA MET A 54 -10.24 -6.14 34.15
C MET A 54 -11.53 -6.87 34.53
N VAL A 55 -11.60 -8.20 34.38
CA VAL A 55 -12.75 -9.00 34.80
C VAL A 55 -12.66 -9.27 36.30
N ARG A 56 -13.75 -8.98 37.01
CA ARG A 56 -13.84 -9.24 38.45
C ARG A 56 -13.57 -10.71 38.76
N THR A 57 -12.77 -10.96 39.80
CA THR A 57 -12.40 -12.32 40.22
C THR A 57 -13.65 -13.19 40.45
N GLY A 58 -13.67 -14.37 39.82
CA GLY A 58 -14.78 -15.32 39.91
C GLY A 58 -15.94 -15.05 38.94
N ARG A 59 -15.80 -14.08 38.03
CA ARG A 59 -16.78 -13.79 36.97
C ARG A 59 -16.26 -14.20 35.60
N GLU A 60 -17.18 -14.56 34.71
CA GLU A 60 -16.83 -14.99 33.35
C GLU A 60 -16.59 -13.81 32.41
N ARG A 61 -17.22 -12.66 32.68
CA ARG A 61 -17.25 -11.50 31.78
C ARG A 61 -17.46 -10.20 32.54
N ALA A 62 -16.77 -9.13 32.13
CA ALA A 62 -17.06 -7.75 32.50
C ALA A 62 -17.79 -7.02 31.37
N GLU A 63 -18.67 -6.09 31.72
CA GLU A 63 -19.45 -5.31 30.77
C GLU A 63 -19.49 -3.84 31.18
N VAL A 64 -19.19 -2.96 30.22
CA VAL A 64 -19.24 -1.51 30.38
C VAL A 64 -20.10 -0.95 29.25
N SER A 65 -21.03 -0.05 29.56
CA SER A 65 -21.83 0.66 28.56
C SER A 65 -22.07 2.10 28.96
N ALA A 66 -22.13 2.99 27.97
CA ALA A 66 -22.42 4.40 28.17
C ALA A 66 -23.34 4.94 27.08
N GLU A 67 -24.15 5.92 27.44
CA GLU A 67 -24.99 6.69 26.54
C GLU A 67 -24.46 8.12 26.42
N PHE A 68 -24.36 8.62 25.20
CA PHE A 68 -23.95 9.99 24.92
C PHE A 68 -24.98 10.70 24.05
N ASP A 69 -25.16 12.02 24.23
CA ASP A 69 -25.90 12.83 23.26
C ASP A 69 -25.18 12.84 21.91
N LEU A 70 -25.97 12.70 20.84
CA LEU A 70 -25.54 12.80 19.45
C LEU A 70 -26.30 13.94 18.76
N PRO A 71 -25.73 15.16 18.70
CA PRO A 71 -26.31 16.24 17.90
C PRO A 71 -26.30 15.87 16.41
N GLY A 72 -27.42 16.10 15.72
CA GLY A 72 -27.65 15.60 14.35
C GLY A 72 -26.77 16.23 13.26
N ASP A 73 -26.09 17.33 13.57
CA ASP A 73 -25.18 18.07 12.69
C ASP A 73 -23.68 17.85 13.01
N GLY A 74 -23.37 16.94 13.94
CA GLY A 74 -22.00 16.63 14.35
C GLY A 74 -21.24 15.69 13.41
N ALA A 75 -19.91 15.80 13.39
CA ALA A 75 -19.02 14.91 12.61
C ALA A 75 -19.24 13.42 12.93
N LEU A 76 -19.54 13.10 14.20
CA LEU A 76 -19.87 11.74 14.62
C LEU A 76 -21.17 11.23 13.98
N ALA A 77 -22.20 12.07 13.81
CA ALA A 77 -23.46 11.67 13.19
C ALA A 77 -23.26 11.33 11.70
N GLY A 78 -22.46 12.13 10.98
CA GLY A 78 -22.07 11.85 9.60
C GLY A 78 -21.27 10.55 9.48
N TRP A 79 -20.27 10.37 10.34
CA TRP A 79 -19.46 9.15 10.35
C TRP A 79 -20.28 7.89 10.67
N LEU A 80 -21.20 7.96 11.64
CA LEU A 80 -22.10 6.84 11.96
C LEU A 80 -22.99 6.46 10.76
N ALA A 81 -23.48 7.45 10.01
CA ALA A 81 -24.25 7.21 8.78
C ALA A 81 -23.40 6.54 7.69
N GLU A 82 -22.17 6.99 7.49
CA GLU A 82 -21.22 6.38 6.55
C GLU A 82 -20.86 4.93 6.91
N GLN A 83 -20.82 4.61 8.21
CA GLN A 83 -20.53 3.27 8.72
C GLN A 83 -21.78 2.38 8.83
N GLU A 84 -22.96 2.86 8.40
CA GLU A 84 -24.24 2.16 8.53
C GLU A 84 -24.58 1.77 9.99
N LEU A 85 -24.23 2.64 10.95
CA LEU A 85 -24.49 2.49 12.38
C LEU A 85 -25.62 3.45 12.82
N PRO A 86 -26.90 3.12 12.57
CA PRO A 86 -28.00 4.03 12.85
C PRO A 86 -28.05 4.40 14.34
N ALA A 87 -28.27 5.68 14.62
CA ALA A 87 -28.54 6.18 15.96
C ALA A 87 -30.03 6.50 16.08
N GLU A 88 -30.61 6.17 17.23
CA GLU A 88 -32.01 6.47 17.54
C GLU A 88 -32.06 7.64 18.53
N GLU A 89 -33.11 8.46 18.46
CA GLU A 89 -33.45 9.47 19.47
C GLU A 89 -32.34 10.49 19.82
N GLY A 90 -31.40 10.74 18.90
CA GLY A 90 -30.30 11.70 19.12
C GLY A 90 -29.32 11.23 20.19
N VAL A 91 -29.17 9.92 20.38
CA VAL A 91 -28.22 9.31 21.32
C VAL A 91 -27.34 8.27 20.64
N VAL A 92 -26.15 8.09 21.18
CA VAL A 92 -25.24 7.02 20.78
C VAL A 92 -24.91 6.17 22.00
N ILE A 93 -25.12 4.87 21.87
CA ILE A 93 -24.90 3.89 22.93
C ILE A 93 -23.67 3.07 22.57
N VAL A 94 -22.66 3.13 23.43
CA VAL A 94 -21.42 2.38 23.28
C VAL A 94 -21.39 1.28 24.34
N ARG A 95 -21.14 0.04 23.93
CA ARG A 95 -20.99 -1.10 24.83
C ARG A 95 -19.70 -1.86 24.55
N ARG A 96 -19.00 -2.25 25.61
CA ARG A 96 -17.81 -3.09 25.55
C ARG A 96 -17.88 -4.23 26.56
N THR A 97 -17.53 -5.44 26.13
CA THR A 97 -17.42 -6.61 27.02
C THR A 97 -16.04 -7.23 26.92
N ILE A 98 -15.52 -7.71 28.05
CA ILE A 98 -14.27 -8.48 28.12
C ILE A 98 -14.56 -9.80 28.82
N ASP A 99 -14.24 -10.92 28.19
CA ASP A 99 -14.33 -12.24 28.80
C ASP A 99 -13.07 -12.52 29.64
N ALA A 100 -13.14 -13.41 30.64
CA ALA A 100 -12.00 -13.79 31.49
C ALA A 100 -10.81 -14.39 30.70
N GLY A 101 -11.05 -14.87 29.47
CA GLY A 101 -10.01 -15.29 28.53
C GLY A 101 -9.33 -14.14 27.75
N GLY A 102 -9.67 -12.88 28.05
CA GLY A 102 -9.10 -11.68 27.40
C GLY A 102 -9.75 -11.29 26.07
N ARG A 103 -10.79 -12.01 25.63
CA ARG A 103 -11.52 -11.68 24.41
C ARG A 103 -12.39 -10.44 24.63
N SER A 104 -12.12 -9.38 23.87
CA SER A 104 -12.88 -8.12 23.91
C SER A 104 -13.85 -8.05 22.72
N ARG A 105 -15.07 -7.57 22.96
CA ARG A 105 -16.07 -7.25 21.92
C ARG A 105 -16.65 -5.85 22.15
N ALA A 106 -17.01 -5.17 21.06
CA ALA A 106 -17.52 -3.80 21.09
C ALA A 106 -18.77 -3.67 20.24
N TRP A 107 -19.69 -2.82 20.69
CA TRP A 107 -20.90 -2.46 19.98
C TRP A 107 -21.13 -0.96 20.01
N ILE A 108 -21.68 -0.43 18.92
CA ILE A 108 -22.22 0.93 18.83
C ILE A 108 -23.66 0.78 18.34
N ASN A 109 -24.62 1.35 19.08
CA ASN A 109 -26.05 1.28 18.80
C ASN A 109 -26.56 -0.15 18.55
N GLY A 110 -26.04 -1.13 19.30
CA GLY A 110 -26.39 -2.54 19.18
C GLY A 110 -25.68 -3.30 18.07
N SER A 111 -25.04 -2.62 17.11
CA SER A 111 -24.26 -3.23 16.03
C SER A 111 -22.83 -3.55 16.48
N SER A 112 -22.32 -4.72 16.12
CA SER A 112 -20.94 -5.13 16.45
C SER A 112 -19.94 -4.34 15.63
N VAL A 113 -18.91 -3.78 16.28
CA VAL A 113 -17.87 -2.96 15.61
C VAL A 113 -16.47 -3.45 15.91
N THR A 114 -15.52 -3.07 15.07
CA THR A 114 -14.10 -3.30 15.32
C THR A 114 -13.57 -2.33 16.39
N LEU A 115 -12.42 -2.68 17.01
CA LEU A 115 -11.76 -1.78 17.95
C LEU A 115 -11.29 -0.48 17.28
N ALA A 116 -10.93 -0.52 16.00
CA ALA A 116 -10.54 0.67 15.25
C ALA A 116 -11.71 1.63 15.08
N GLN A 117 -12.88 1.13 14.67
CA GLN A 117 -14.11 1.92 14.59
C GLN A 117 -14.50 2.50 15.95
N LEU A 118 -14.39 1.70 17.02
CA LEU A 118 -14.65 2.19 18.39
C LEU A 118 -13.72 3.33 18.80
N ARG A 119 -12.42 3.24 18.49
CA ARG A 119 -11.45 4.30 18.76
C ARG A 119 -11.79 5.58 18.01
N THR A 120 -12.09 5.48 16.71
CA THR A 120 -12.50 6.61 15.88
C THR A 120 -13.75 7.28 16.44
N ALA A 121 -14.77 6.51 16.84
CA ALA A 121 -15.95 7.06 17.51
C ALA A 121 -15.60 7.74 18.84
N GLY A 122 -14.73 7.10 19.64
CA GLY A 122 -14.27 7.60 20.94
C GLY A 122 -13.65 9.00 20.89
N GLU A 123 -12.90 9.31 19.82
CA GLU A 123 -12.26 10.62 19.60
C GLU A 123 -13.27 11.78 19.54
N TRP A 124 -14.53 11.53 19.19
CA TRP A 124 -15.58 12.56 19.17
C TRP A 124 -16.46 12.57 20.43
N LEU A 125 -16.42 11.51 21.25
CA LEU A 125 -17.34 11.32 22.37
C LEU A 125 -16.85 11.96 23.67
N ALA A 126 -15.60 11.67 24.03
CA ALA A 126 -14.99 12.19 25.24
C ALA A 126 -13.47 12.19 25.14
N ASP A 127 -12.83 13.14 25.82
CA ASP A 127 -11.38 13.26 25.90
C ASP A 127 -10.92 13.16 27.36
N ILE A 128 -10.05 12.18 27.66
CA ILE A 128 -9.60 11.86 29.02
C ILE A 128 -8.18 12.40 29.23
N HIS A 129 -8.08 13.40 30.09
CA HIS A 129 -6.85 14.05 30.50
C HIS A 129 -6.42 13.54 31.88
N GLY A 130 -5.53 12.53 31.92
CA GLY A 130 -5.00 11.98 33.18
C GLY A 130 -3.47 11.98 33.28
N GLN A 131 -2.91 11.12 34.14
CA GLN A 131 -1.47 11.03 34.43
C GLN A 131 -0.58 10.97 33.17
N HIS A 132 -1.03 10.32 32.10
CA HIS A 132 -0.25 10.18 30.87
C HIS A 132 -0.27 11.45 29.98
N ALA A 133 -1.26 12.34 30.15
CA ALA A 133 -1.46 13.47 29.27
C ALA A 133 -0.46 14.62 29.54
N HIS A 134 -0.09 14.87 30.80
CA HIS A 134 0.95 15.86 31.12
C HIS A 134 2.35 15.37 30.72
N HIS A 135 2.60 14.06 30.75
CA HIS A 135 3.83 13.46 30.21
C HIS A 135 3.87 13.50 28.67
N ALA A 136 2.74 13.36 28.00
CA ALA A 136 2.67 13.50 26.54
C ALA A 136 3.13 14.89 26.08
N LEU A 137 2.77 15.95 26.82
CA LEU A 137 3.22 17.34 26.56
C LEU A 137 4.74 17.53 26.64
N LEU A 138 5.51 16.56 27.17
CA LEU A 138 6.97 16.61 27.16
C LEU A 138 7.58 16.16 25.82
N ARG A 139 6.78 15.54 24.95
CA ARG A 139 7.24 15.03 23.66
C ARG A 139 7.00 16.04 22.55
N ALA A 140 7.99 16.24 21.69
CA ALA A 140 7.94 17.21 20.60
C ALA A 140 6.82 16.91 19.56
N ASP A 141 6.47 15.65 19.34
CA ASP A 141 5.39 15.25 18.44
C ASP A 141 4.00 15.65 18.97
N ALA A 142 3.75 15.48 20.27
CA ALA A 142 2.51 15.92 20.90
C ALA A 142 2.40 17.45 20.95
N GLN A 143 3.50 18.15 21.27
CA GLN A 143 3.56 19.62 21.26
C GLN A 143 3.23 20.17 19.86
N ARG A 144 3.83 19.60 18.81
CA ARG A 144 3.54 19.96 17.43
C ARG A 144 2.08 19.73 17.06
N MET A 145 1.53 18.56 17.41
CA MET A 145 0.12 18.24 17.14
C MET A 145 -0.81 19.27 17.77
N LEU A 146 -0.54 19.68 19.02
CA LEU A 146 -1.32 20.71 19.70
C LEU A 146 -1.28 22.04 18.93
N VAL A 147 -0.10 22.48 18.49
CA VAL A 147 0.03 23.72 17.70
C VAL A 147 -0.67 23.60 16.35
N ASP A 148 -0.58 22.46 15.67
CA ASP A 148 -1.24 22.23 14.38
C ASP A 148 -2.77 22.21 14.51
N VAL A 149 -3.32 21.62 15.57
CA VAL A 149 -4.75 21.69 15.90
C VAL A 149 -5.18 23.13 16.12
N GLN A 150 -4.43 23.86 16.93
CA GLN A 150 -4.72 25.26 17.29
C GLN A 150 -4.56 26.23 16.11
N ALA A 151 -3.70 25.89 15.15
CA ALA A 151 -3.56 26.62 13.89
C ALA A 151 -4.62 26.25 12.85
N GLY A 152 -5.47 25.24 13.10
CA GLY A 152 -6.35 24.66 12.07
C GLY A 152 -5.56 24.05 10.89
N ALA A 153 -4.31 23.67 11.12
CA ALA A 153 -3.34 23.33 10.09
C ALA A 153 -3.17 21.83 9.88
N LEU A 154 -4.00 20.97 10.49
CA LEU A 154 -3.91 19.51 10.33
C LEU A 154 -3.95 19.04 8.86
N PRO A 155 -4.87 19.54 7.98
CA PRO A 155 -4.88 19.15 6.58
C PRO A 155 -3.58 19.56 5.86
N LEU A 156 -3.07 20.75 6.19
CA LEU A 156 -1.85 21.29 5.60
C LEU A 156 -0.60 20.52 6.07
N ALA A 157 -0.54 20.13 7.35
CA ALA A 157 0.50 19.28 7.91
C ALA A 157 0.52 17.89 7.24
N ALA A 158 -0.65 17.31 6.97
CA ALA A 158 -0.77 16.05 6.24
C ALA A 158 -0.28 16.18 4.79
N GLU A 159 -0.61 17.29 4.12
CA GLU A 159 -0.16 17.58 2.77
C GLU A 159 1.37 17.78 2.68
N VAL A 160 1.96 18.53 3.62
CA VAL A 160 3.42 18.69 3.75
C VAL A 160 4.11 17.33 3.92
N ALA A 161 3.58 16.45 4.78
CA ALA A 161 4.12 15.11 4.97
C ALA A 161 4.01 14.24 3.71
N ARG A 162 2.93 14.38 2.93
CA ARG A 162 2.75 13.70 1.65
C ARG A 162 3.76 14.18 0.60
N LEU A 163 3.89 15.49 0.42
CA LEU A 163 4.83 16.11 -0.52
C LEU A 163 6.28 15.79 -0.17
N HIS A 164 6.64 15.82 1.12
CA HIS A 164 7.97 15.42 1.58
C HIS A 164 8.29 13.97 1.22
N ARG A 165 7.35 13.03 1.46
CA ARG A 165 7.55 11.62 1.09
C ARG A 165 7.76 11.44 -0.41
N GLU A 166 7.00 12.15 -1.22
CA GLU A 166 7.14 12.10 -2.68
C GLU A 166 8.49 12.65 -3.14
N TRP A 167 8.91 13.79 -2.58
CA TRP A 167 10.22 14.37 -2.87
C TRP A 167 11.37 13.41 -2.48
N GLN A 168 11.33 12.82 -1.29
CA GLN A 168 12.35 11.85 -0.85
C GLN A 168 12.36 10.57 -1.70
N ARG A 169 11.19 10.13 -2.20
CA ARG A 169 11.08 9.00 -3.14
C ARG A 169 11.77 9.32 -4.46
N LEU A 170 11.50 10.50 -5.04
CA LEU A 170 12.12 10.94 -6.30
C LEU A 170 13.63 11.14 -6.17
N LEU A 171 14.09 11.70 -5.04
CA LEU A 171 15.52 11.86 -4.75
C LEU A 171 16.24 10.50 -4.64
N ARG A 172 15.58 9.49 -4.08
CA ARG A 172 16.11 8.12 -4.02
C ARG A 172 16.21 7.51 -5.41
N LEU A 173 15.14 7.58 -6.20
CA LEU A 173 15.11 7.10 -7.58
C LEU A 173 16.17 7.78 -8.45
N GLN A 174 16.37 9.10 -8.28
CA GLN A 174 17.41 9.83 -8.98
C GLN A 174 18.81 9.28 -8.64
N ARG A 175 19.12 9.07 -7.35
CA ARG A 175 20.42 8.51 -6.92
C ARG A 175 20.62 7.09 -7.45
N GLU A 176 19.58 6.26 -7.42
CA GLU A 176 19.63 4.90 -7.97
C GLU A 176 19.90 4.94 -9.48
N ALA A 177 19.23 5.81 -10.22
CA ALA A 177 19.45 6.01 -11.66
C ALA A 177 20.85 6.56 -11.99
N GLU A 178 21.40 7.44 -11.15
CA GLU A 178 22.76 7.98 -11.29
C GLU A 178 23.83 6.90 -11.07
N VAL A 179 23.63 6.00 -10.10
CA VAL A 179 24.55 4.90 -9.78
C VAL A 179 24.53 3.81 -10.86
N ASP A 180 23.38 3.55 -11.48
CA ASP A 180 23.20 2.46 -12.46
C ASP A 180 23.32 2.91 -13.94
N SER A 181 23.63 4.19 -14.17
CA SER A 181 23.62 4.83 -15.51
C SER A 181 24.53 4.14 -16.54
N ALA A 182 25.74 3.70 -16.13
CA ALA A 182 26.71 3.13 -17.06
C ALA A 182 26.45 1.65 -17.43
N GLY A 183 25.84 0.86 -16.53
CA GLY A 183 25.44 -0.52 -16.77
C GLY A 183 24.15 -0.61 -17.58
N SER A 184 23.16 0.19 -17.18
CA SER A 184 21.86 0.29 -17.85
C SER A 184 21.96 0.86 -19.27
N ALA A 185 22.89 1.79 -19.55
CA ALA A 185 23.10 2.29 -20.92
C ALA A 185 23.56 1.20 -21.90
N ARG A 186 24.54 0.36 -21.52
CA ARG A 186 25.03 -0.72 -22.39
C ARG A 186 23.99 -1.81 -22.60
N GLU A 187 23.24 -2.16 -21.55
CA GLU A 187 22.15 -3.14 -21.64
C GLU A 187 21.04 -2.64 -22.57
N ARG A 188 20.68 -1.36 -22.51
CA ARG A 188 19.72 -0.74 -23.43
C ARG A 188 20.19 -0.73 -24.88
N GLU A 189 21.44 -0.35 -25.15
CA GLU A 189 22.00 -0.38 -26.51
C GLU A 189 21.99 -1.80 -27.09
N LEU A 190 22.39 -2.79 -26.29
CA LEU A 190 22.38 -4.19 -26.71
C LEU A 190 20.96 -4.69 -27.00
N LEU A 191 20.01 -4.46 -26.08
CA LEU A 191 18.62 -4.89 -26.25
C LEU A 191 17.93 -4.20 -27.44
N SER A 192 18.20 -2.91 -27.64
CA SER A 192 17.68 -2.16 -28.78
C SER A 192 18.20 -2.71 -30.11
N TRP A 193 19.51 -2.97 -30.19
CA TRP A 193 20.11 -3.58 -31.38
C TRP A 193 19.56 -4.99 -31.66
N GLN A 194 19.43 -5.83 -30.62
CA GLN A 194 18.87 -7.17 -30.74
C GLN A 194 17.40 -7.18 -31.16
N LEU A 195 16.59 -6.26 -30.63
CA LEU A 195 15.19 -6.08 -31.03
C LEU A 195 15.09 -5.63 -32.48
N GLN A 196 15.93 -4.69 -32.91
CA GLN A 196 15.93 -4.21 -34.29
C GLN A 196 16.30 -5.32 -35.28
N GLU A 197 17.19 -6.23 -34.89
CA GLU A 197 17.55 -7.40 -35.68
C GLU A 197 16.38 -8.41 -35.79
N LEU A 198 15.65 -8.66 -34.71
CA LEU A 198 14.44 -9.50 -34.73
C LEU A 198 13.28 -8.86 -35.50
N ASP A 199 13.11 -7.54 -35.39
CA ASP A 199 12.07 -6.81 -36.12
C ASP A 199 12.34 -6.84 -37.63
N GLN A 200 13.61 -6.76 -38.06
CA GLN A 200 14.00 -6.91 -39.46
C GLN A 200 13.73 -8.31 -40.02
N LEU A 201 13.77 -9.35 -39.17
CA LEU A 201 13.39 -10.70 -39.60
C LEU A 201 11.93 -10.77 -40.05
N ALA A 202 11.05 -9.92 -39.49
CA ALA A 202 9.61 -9.91 -39.73
C ALA A 202 9.02 -11.33 -39.63
N PHE A 203 9.33 -12.02 -38.53
CA PHE A 203 8.90 -13.39 -38.29
C PHE A 203 7.41 -13.44 -37.90
N ASP A 204 6.66 -14.28 -38.59
CA ASP A 204 5.26 -14.56 -38.31
C ASP A 204 5.08 -16.07 -38.09
N PRO A 205 4.60 -16.52 -36.92
CA PRO A 205 4.35 -17.93 -36.62
C PRO A 205 3.39 -18.63 -37.60
N GLU A 206 2.35 -17.94 -38.09
CA GLU A 206 1.39 -18.54 -39.00
C GLU A 206 2.01 -18.73 -40.38
N ALA A 207 2.63 -17.68 -40.91
CA ALA A 207 3.40 -17.76 -42.16
C ALA A 207 4.53 -18.80 -42.08
N TRP A 208 5.16 -18.99 -40.92
CA TRP A 208 6.22 -20.00 -40.73
C TRP A 208 5.72 -21.44 -40.90
N GLN A 209 4.52 -21.74 -40.41
CA GLN A 209 3.91 -23.06 -40.59
C GLN A 209 3.57 -23.32 -42.05
N GLU A 210 2.98 -22.33 -42.72
CA GLU A 210 2.65 -22.41 -44.15
C GLU A 210 3.90 -22.60 -45.00
N LEU A 211 4.97 -21.85 -44.70
CA LEU A 211 6.24 -21.91 -45.39
C LEU A 211 6.89 -23.30 -45.27
N ASN A 212 6.91 -23.89 -44.07
CA ASN A 212 7.44 -25.25 -43.88
C ASN A 212 6.60 -26.32 -44.63
N ALA A 213 5.28 -26.16 -44.64
CA ALA A 213 4.40 -27.08 -45.37
C ALA A 213 4.58 -26.95 -46.90
N GLU A 214 4.78 -25.74 -47.40
CA GLU A 214 5.09 -25.46 -48.81
C GLU A 214 6.45 -26.05 -49.19
N HIS A 215 7.49 -25.78 -48.40
CA HIS A 215 8.84 -26.33 -48.58
C HIS A 215 8.83 -27.86 -48.60
N SER A 216 8.16 -28.52 -47.64
CA SER A 216 8.09 -29.99 -47.61
C SER A 216 7.41 -30.55 -48.87
N ARG A 217 6.36 -29.90 -49.36
CA ARG A 217 5.66 -30.31 -50.58
C ARG A 217 6.56 -30.19 -51.82
N LEU A 218 7.23 -29.05 -51.98
CA LEU A 218 8.13 -28.79 -53.10
C LEU A 218 9.40 -29.65 -53.06
N ALA A 219 9.96 -29.87 -51.87
CA ALA A 219 11.11 -30.76 -51.68
C ALA A 219 10.75 -32.21 -52.04
N HIS A 220 9.59 -32.72 -51.61
CA HIS A 220 9.14 -34.06 -52.01
C HIS A 220 8.90 -34.15 -53.52
N ALA A 221 8.32 -33.11 -54.15
CA ALA A 221 8.16 -33.08 -55.60
C ALA A 221 9.52 -33.11 -56.32
N ALA A 222 10.50 -32.34 -55.84
CA ALA A 222 11.86 -32.34 -56.38
C ALA A 222 12.53 -33.73 -56.26
N SER A 223 12.43 -34.40 -55.11
CA SER A 223 12.97 -35.76 -54.93
C SER A 223 12.27 -36.80 -55.81
N LEU A 224 10.95 -36.70 -55.99
CA LEU A 224 10.21 -37.59 -56.89
C LEU A 224 10.63 -37.39 -58.36
N ILE A 225 10.89 -36.15 -58.74
CA ILE A 225 11.41 -35.79 -60.06
C ILE A 225 12.80 -36.37 -60.28
N GLU A 226 13.72 -36.13 -59.34
CA GLU A 226 15.10 -36.62 -59.42
C GLU A 226 15.15 -38.15 -59.54
N GLY A 227 14.40 -38.86 -58.68
CA GLY A 227 14.34 -40.31 -58.73
C GLY A 227 13.65 -40.85 -60.00
N ALA A 228 12.63 -40.14 -60.51
CA ALA A 228 12.00 -40.49 -61.78
C ALA A 228 12.96 -40.30 -62.96
N ASP A 229 13.68 -39.18 -63.02
CA ASP A 229 14.66 -38.90 -64.08
C ASP A 229 15.83 -39.90 -64.05
N GLU A 230 16.35 -40.23 -62.86
CA GLU A 230 17.37 -41.26 -62.68
C GLU A 230 16.88 -42.64 -63.17
N THR A 231 15.65 -43.01 -62.83
CA THR A 231 15.07 -44.31 -63.23
C THR A 231 14.76 -44.35 -64.73
N LEU A 232 14.30 -43.23 -65.31
CA LEU A 232 14.08 -43.09 -66.76
C LEU A 232 15.38 -43.26 -67.54
N ALA A 233 16.46 -42.62 -67.07
CA ALA A 233 17.78 -42.77 -67.66
C ALA A 233 18.23 -44.24 -67.62
N ALA A 234 18.11 -44.92 -66.47
CA ALA A 234 18.50 -46.33 -66.32
C ALA A 234 17.68 -47.30 -67.19
N LEU A 235 16.36 -47.06 -67.33
CA LEU A 235 15.48 -47.94 -68.12
C LEU A 235 15.63 -47.73 -69.63
N GLY A 236 15.75 -46.48 -70.08
CA GLY A 236 15.52 -46.11 -71.47
C GLY A 236 16.68 -45.42 -72.20
N GLU A 237 17.72 -44.96 -71.51
CA GLU A 237 18.78 -44.12 -72.09
C GLU A 237 20.18 -44.71 -71.85
N GLY A 238 21.05 -44.66 -72.87
CA GLY A 238 22.44 -45.15 -72.80
C GLY A 238 22.68 -46.58 -73.33
N GLU A 239 23.95 -46.98 -73.39
CA GLU A 239 24.39 -48.25 -73.99
C GLU A 239 23.98 -49.50 -73.19
N LEU A 240 23.75 -49.34 -71.88
CA LEU A 240 23.34 -50.39 -70.95
C LEU A 240 21.89 -50.25 -70.48
N ALA A 241 21.05 -49.50 -71.22
CA ALA A 241 19.65 -49.32 -70.86
C ALA A 241 18.94 -50.67 -70.74
N VAL A 242 18.22 -50.89 -69.63
CA VAL A 242 17.61 -52.19 -69.30
C VAL A 242 16.70 -52.68 -70.42
N CYS A 243 15.89 -51.80 -71.01
CA CYS A 243 14.99 -52.17 -72.12
C CYS A 243 15.78 -52.60 -73.37
N ALA A 244 16.92 -51.97 -73.67
CA ALA A 244 17.77 -52.33 -74.80
C ALA A 244 18.48 -53.69 -74.57
N VAL A 245 18.97 -53.92 -73.35
CA VAL A 245 19.60 -55.19 -72.96
C VAL A 245 18.61 -56.33 -73.05
N LEU A 246 17.40 -56.17 -72.50
CA LEU A 246 16.36 -57.20 -72.54
C LEU A 246 15.94 -57.54 -73.98
N ARG A 247 15.77 -56.53 -74.86
CA ARG A 247 15.50 -56.76 -76.29
C ARG A 247 16.63 -57.48 -77.01
N HIS A 248 17.89 -57.17 -76.67
CA HIS A 248 19.04 -57.86 -77.25
C HIS A 248 19.09 -59.35 -76.82
N LEU A 249 18.83 -59.62 -75.53
CA LEU A 249 18.78 -60.97 -74.98
C LEU A 249 17.62 -61.78 -75.59
N ASP A 250 16.43 -61.19 -75.72
CA ASP A 250 15.28 -61.84 -76.37
C ASP A 250 15.62 -62.25 -77.81
N ALA A 251 16.18 -61.33 -78.61
CA ALA A 251 16.59 -61.63 -79.99
C ALA A 251 17.65 -62.74 -80.07
N ARG A 252 18.59 -62.78 -79.11
CA ARG A 252 19.61 -63.82 -79.02
C ARG A 252 19.01 -65.18 -78.66
N VAL A 253 18.14 -65.25 -77.66
CA VAL A 253 17.50 -66.50 -77.25
C VAL A 253 16.52 -66.98 -78.31
N ALA A 254 15.84 -66.07 -79.03
CA ALA A 254 15.01 -66.42 -80.17
C ALA A 254 15.80 -67.15 -81.26
N ALA A 255 16.98 -66.63 -81.63
CA ALA A 255 17.85 -67.29 -82.61
C ALA A 255 18.39 -68.65 -82.12
N LEU A 256 18.53 -68.85 -80.80
CA LEU A 256 18.94 -70.13 -80.22
C LEU A 256 17.79 -71.15 -80.15
N ALA A 257 16.57 -70.68 -79.91
CA ALA A 257 15.37 -71.50 -79.87
C ALA A 257 15.03 -72.13 -81.24
N ASP A 258 15.53 -71.54 -82.34
CA ASP A 258 15.46 -72.15 -83.68
C ASP A 258 16.29 -73.45 -83.79
N TYR A 259 17.31 -73.62 -82.93
CA TYR A 259 18.14 -74.83 -82.86
C TYR A 259 17.66 -75.83 -81.81
N ASP A 260 17.14 -75.35 -80.67
CA ASP A 260 16.63 -76.19 -79.57
C ASP A 260 15.33 -75.63 -78.98
N ALA A 261 14.24 -76.37 -79.17
CA ALA A 261 12.92 -76.01 -78.65
C ALA A 261 12.86 -75.95 -77.11
N GLY A 262 13.80 -76.57 -76.38
CA GLY A 262 13.89 -76.49 -74.93
C GLY A 262 14.16 -75.09 -74.38
N LEU A 263 14.54 -74.13 -75.24
CA LEU A 263 14.73 -72.73 -74.88
C LEU A 263 13.45 -71.87 -74.97
N GLY A 264 12.31 -72.44 -75.35
CA GLY A 264 11.03 -71.74 -75.47
C GLY A 264 10.60 -71.02 -74.20
N ASP A 265 10.58 -71.72 -73.06
CA ASP A 265 10.16 -71.16 -71.77
C ASP A 265 11.07 -69.99 -71.32
N VAL A 266 12.38 -70.09 -71.57
CA VAL A 266 13.36 -69.03 -71.25
C VAL A 266 13.13 -67.79 -72.10
N ARG A 267 12.85 -67.98 -73.40
CA ARG A 267 12.51 -66.88 -74.31
C ARG A 267 11.23 -66.19 -73.86
N GLU A 268 10.20 -66.95 -73.51
CA GLU A 268 8.91 -66.39 -73.06
C GLU A 268 9.09 -65.50 -71.82
N LEU A 269 9.90 -65.95 -70.84
CA LEU A 269 10.22 -65.16 -69.65
C LEU A 269 10.98 -63.87 -69.97
N ILE A 270 11.99 -63.93 -70.85
CA ILE A 270 12.79 -62.74 -71.23
C ILE A 270 11.96 -61.76 -72.07
N GLY A 271 11.15 -62.26 -73.01
CA GLY A 271 10.23 -61.46 -73.82
C GLY A 271 9.18 -60.77 -72.95
N ALA A 272 8.59 -61.48 -71.99
CA ALA A 272 7.65 -60.89 -71.03
C ALA A 272 8.32 -59.79 -70.17
N ALA A 273 9.55 -60.02 -69.69
CA ALA A 273 10.31 -59.01 -68.95
C ALA A 273 10.61 -57.76 -69.80
N ALA A 274 10.95 -57.94 -71.09
CA ALA A 274 11.17 -56.82 -72.02
C ALA A 274 9.92 -55.96 -72.20
N ILE A 275 8.75 -56.60 -72.39
CA ILE A 275 7.46 -55.92 -72.52
C ILE A 275 7.13 -55.13 -71.24
N GLN A 276 7.29 -55.77 -70.07
CA GLN A 276 7.01 -55.12 -68.78
C GLN A 276 7.95 -53.93 -68.50
N ALA A 277 9.23 -54.03 -68.90
CA ALA A 277 10.18 -52.93 -68.79
C ALA A 277 9.80 -51.74 -69.69
N ASP A 278 9.39 -51.98 -70.94
CA ASP A 278 8.91 -50.94 -71.85
C ASP A 278 7.61 -50.29 -71.32
N GLU A 279 6.66 -51.06 -70.78
CA GLU A 279 5.44 -50.54 -70.15
C GLU A 279 5.75 -49.65 -68.93
N ALA A 280 6.68 -50.09 -68.06
CA ALA A 280 7.13 -49.31 -66.92
C ALA A 280 7.81 -48.00 -67.34
N LEU A 281 8.65 -48.03 -68.39
CA LEU A 281 9.27 -46.84 -68.98
C LEU A 281 8.21 -45.84 -69.48
N TYR A 282 7.20 -46.31 -70.22
CA TYR A 282 6.10 -45.45 -70.68
C TYR A 282 5.28 -44.86 -69.52
N ALA A 283 4.94 -45.69 -68.54
CA ALA A 283 4.20 -45.26 -67.36
C ALA A 283 4.97 -44.20 -66.56
N LEU A 284 6.28 -44.39 -66.38
CA LEU A 284 7.14 -43.46 -65.65
C LEU A 284 7.35 -42.14 -66.40
N ARG A 285 7.49 -42.16 -67.73
CA ARG A 285 7.56 -40.92 -68.54
C ARG A 285 6.30 -40.08 -68.38
N ARG A 286 5.13 -40.72 -68.49
CA ARG A 286 3.84 -40.06 -68.29
C ARG A 286 3.66 -39.55 -66.87
N TYR A 287 4.18 -40.26 -65.88
CA TYR A 287 4.19 -39.80 -64.49
C TYR A 287 5.07 -38.54 -64.33
N ARG A 288 6.29 -38.56 -64.89
CA ARG A 288 7.24 -37.45 -64.85
C ARG A 288 6.73 -36.18 -65.51
N GLU A 289 6.07 -36.30 -66.67
CA GLU A 289 5.44 -35.18 -67.39
C GLU A 289 4.33 -34.48 -66.58
N ARG A 290 3.72 -35.16 -65.61
CA ARG A 290 2.66 -34.60 -64.76
C ARG A 290 3.21 -33.90 -63.52
N LEU A 291 4.49 -34.08 -63.20
CA LEU A 291 5.15 -33.41 -62.08
C LEU A 291 5.62 -32.03 -62.53
N ASP A 292 4.94 -31.00 -62.03
CA ASP A 292 5.36 -29.61 -62.20
C ASP A 292 6.34 -29.22 -61.09
N ILE A 293 7.32 -28.38 -61.40
CA ILE A 293 8.31 -27.90 -60.43
C ILE A 293 8.50 -26.39 -60.52
N GLU A 294 8.54 -25.76 -59.35
CA GLU A 294 8.87 -24.35 -59.17
C GLU A 294 10.23 -24.23 -58.45
N PRO A 295 11.37 -24.47 -59.14
CA PRO A 295 12.68 -24.54 -58.49
C PRO A 295 13.13 -23.20 -57.91
N GLN A 296 12.71 -22.09 -58.52
CA GLN A 296 12.94 -20.75 -57.99
C GLN A 296 12.23 -20.56 -56.64
N ARG A 297 10.98 -21.03 -56.54
CA ARG A 297 10.20 -20.95 -55.30
C ARG A 297 10.81 -21.80 -54.19
N LEU A 298 11.27 -23.01 -54.50
CA LEU A 298 11.96 -23.86 -53.52
C LEU A 298 13.23 -23.17 -52.97
N ALA A 299 14.05 -22.57 -53.84
CA ALA A 299 15.26 -21.86 -53.42
C ALA A 299 14.95 -20.62 -52.55
N GLU A 300 13.91 -19.86 -52.87
CA GLU A 300 13.43 -18.74 -52.04
C GLU A 300 13.02 -19.21 -50.64
N LEU A 301 12.28 -20.32 -50.56
CA LEU A 301 11.84 -20.91 -49.30
C LEU A 301 13.02 -21.40 -48.46
N GLU A 302 13.99 -22.09 -49.06
CA GLU A 302 15.21 -22.55 -48.39
C GLU A 302 16.01 -21.38 -47.82
N GLN A 303 16.19 -20.30 -48.59
CA GLN A 303 16.89 -19.10 -48.13
C GLN A 303 16.17 -18.44 -46.95
N ARG A 304 14.83 -18.35 -47.00
CA ARG A 304 14.03 -17.79 -45.92
C ARG A 304 14.10 -18.66 -44.66
N ILE A 305 13.99 -19.99 -44.80
CA ILE A 305 14.15 -20.95 -43.71
C ILE A 305 15.52 -20.83 -43.06
N ALA A 306 16.60 -20.77 -43.85
CA ALA A 306 17.96 -20.59 -43.35
C ALA A 306 18.09 -19.31 -42.51
N THR A 307 17.56 -18.19 -43.02
CA THR A 307 17.60 -16.89 -42.31
C THR A 307 16.92 -16.96 -40.94
N VAL A 308 15.74 -17.60 -40.86
CA VAL A 308 15.01 -17.79 -39.59
C VAL A 308 15.79 -18.72 -38.64
N MET A 309 16.33 -19.81 -39.16
CA MET A 309 17.06 -20.81 -38.38
C MET A 309 18.37 -20.25 -37.82
N ASP A 310 19.08 -19.41 -38.58
CA ASP A 310 20.29 -18.74 -38.11
C ASP A 310 20.00 -17.77 -36.97
N MET A 311 18.89 -17.02 -37.06
CA MET A 311 18.44 -16.15 -35.97
C MET A 311 18.09 -16.95 -34.71
N ALA A 312 17.31 -18.02 -34.87
CA ALA A 312 16.93 -18.92 -33.78
C ALA A 312 18.17 -19.53 -33.11
N ARG A 313 19.16 -19.98 -33.90
CA ARG A 313 20.44 -20.51 -33.41
C ARG A 313 21.26 -19.46 -32.67
N LYS A 314 21.34 -18.23 -33.20
CA LYS A 314 22.06 -17.11 -32.57
C LYS A 314 21.56 -16.85 -31.14
N HIS A 315 20.25 -16.98 -30.95
CA HIS A 315 19.60 -16.74 -29.66
C HIS A 315 19.27 -18.00 -28.86
N ARG A 316 19.68 -19.18 -29.35
CA ARG A 316 19.49 -20.49 -28.69
C ARG A 316 18.03 -20.80 -28.34
N VAL A 317 17.11 -20.38 -29.21
CA VAL A 317 15.67 -20.67 -29.11
C VAL A 317 15.22 -21.44 -30.35
N ALA A 318 14.07 -22.10 -30.27
CA ALA A 318 13.38 -22.57 -31.47
C ALA A 318 12.83 -21.36 -32.24
N PRO A 319 12.63 -21.45 -33.57
CA PRO A 319 12.01 -20.37 -34.37
C PRO A 319 10.71 -19.84 -33.76
N GLU A 320 9.86 -20.74 -33.27
CA GLU A 320 8.58 -20.43 -32.64
C GLU A 320 8.73 -19.64 -31.33
N GLY A 321 9.92 -19.67 -30.72
CA GLY A 321 10.26 -18.94 -29.49
C GLY A 321 10.74 -17.51 -29.73
N LEU A 322 11.04 -17.10 -30.97
CA LEU A 322 11.52 -15.75 -31.29
C LEU A 322 10.54 -14.63 -30.88
N PRO A 323 9.22 -14.75 -31.07
CA PRO A 323 8.26 -13.71 -30.65
C PRO A 323 8.21 -13.53 -29.14
N GLU A 324 8.31 -14.62 -28.38
CA GLU A 324 8.33 -14.58 -26.93
C GLU A 324 9.59 -13.90 -26.42
N LEU A 325 10.75 -14.23 -27.01
CA LEU A 325 12.02 -13.59 -26.71
C LEU A 325 11.98 -12.07 -26.97
N ALA A 326 11.42 -11.66 -28.11
CA ALA A 326 11.24 -10.25 -28.44
C ALA A 326 10.34 -9.54 -27.41
N ARG A 327 9.26 -10.19 -26.95
CA ARG A 327 8.38 -9.63 -25.92
C ARG A 327 9.12 -9.42 -24.60
N GLN A 328 9.93 -10.40 -24.18
CA GLN A 328 10.74 -10.31 -22.96
C GLN A 328 11.76 -9.17 -23.03
N TRP A 329 12.43 -9.01 -24.17
CA TRP A 329 13.38 -7.91 -24.36
C TRP A 329 12.71 -6.54 -24.40
N ARG A 330 11.54 -6.39 -25.05
CA ARG A 330 10.78 -5.12 -25.03
C ARG A 330 10.38 -4.74 -23.60
N ALA A 331 9.84 -5.68 -22.83
CA ALA A 331 9.46 -5.44 -21.44
C ALA A 331 10.68 -5.06 -20.57
N ARG A 332 11.83 -5.71 -20.80
CA ARG A 332 13.09 -5.37 -20.11
C ARG A 332 13.59 -3.97 -20.51
N LEU A 333 13.53 -3.63 -21.79
CA LEU A 333 13.93 -2.32 -22.30
C LEU A 333 13.05 -1.19 -21.73
N GLU A 334 11.72 -1.37 -21.72
CA GLU A 334 10.79 -0.41 -21.11
C GLU A 334 11.06 -0.21 -19.61
N MET A 335 11.35 -1.29 -18.88
CA MET A 335 11.71 -1.23 -17.47
C MET A 335 13.00 -0.42 -17.25
N LEU A 336 14.01 -0.64 -18.09
CA LEU A 336 15.28 0.10 -18.05
C LEU A 336 15.08 1.56 -18.43
N GLU A 337 14.25 1.87 -19.42
CA GLU A 337 13.96 3.26 -19.82
C GLU A 337 13.18 4.03 -18.76
N ALA A 338 12.22 3.38 -18.08
CA ALA A 338 11.45 3.98 -17.00
C ALA A 338 12.31 4.34 -15.77
N THR A 339 13.42 3.63 -15.54
CA THR A 339 14.36 3.87 -14.44
C THR A 339 15.59 4.71 -14.84
N ALA A 340 15.86 4.93 -16.13
CA ALA A 340 17.14 5.44 -16.62
C ALA A 340 17.15 6.87 -17.19
N ASP A 341 16.22 7.74 -16.80
CA ASP A 341 16.35 9.18 -17.09
C ASP A 341 16.61 10.00 -15.82
N PRO A 342 17.87 10.06 -15.34
CA PRO A 342 18.27 10.92 -14.24
C PRO A 342 17.89 12.39 -14.45
N ALA A 343 17.88 12.89 -15.70
CA ALA A 343 17.55 14.28 -15.98
C ALA A 343 16.05 14.54 -15.75
N ARG A 344 15.17 13.64 -16.23
CA ARG A 344 13.74 13.71 -15.93
C ARG A 344 13.44 13.53 -14.44
N LEU A 345 14.14 12.61 -13.77
CA LEU A 345 14.00 12.41 -12.32
C LEU A 345 14.48 13.63 -11.52
N ALA A 346 15.56 14.29 -11.95
CA ALA A 346 16.04 15.54 -11.35
C ALA A 346 15.03 16.68 -11.52
N VAL A 347 14.42 16.83 -12.70
CA VAL A 347 13.35 17.81 -12.93
C VAL A 347 12.14 17.52 -12.05
N ALA A 348 11.71 16.26 -11.95
CA ALA A 348 10.61 15.85 -11.09
C ALA A 348 10.91 16.08 -9.60
N ALA A 349 12.12 15.73 -9.14
CA ALA A 349 12.55 15.95 -7.76
C ALA A 349 12.61 17.45 -7.42
N ALA A 350 13.09 18.29 -8.34
CA ALA A 350 13.09 19.75 -8.17
C ALA A 350 11.68 20.34 -8.10
N ALA A 351 10.75 19.84 -8.94
CA ALA A 351 9.35 20.25 -8.88
C ALA A 351 8.69 19.82 -7.55
N ALA A 352 8.94 18.59 -7.08
CA ALA A 352 8.45 18.10 -5.81
C ALA A 352 9.03 18.88 -4.61
N ALA A 353 10.31 19.26 -4.66
CA ALA A 353 10.94 20.10 -3.66
C ALA A 353 10.26 21.48 -3.56
N LYS A 354 10.00 22.13 -4.70
CA LYS A 354 9.27 23.42 -4.74
C LYS A 354 7.85 23.30 -4.20
N ALA A 355 7.14 22.23 -4.55
CA ALA A 355 5.80 21.98 -4.04
C ALA A 355 5.79 21.78 -2.52
N PHE A 356 6.73 20.98 -2.01
CA PHE A 356 6.94 20.81 -0.57
C PHE A 356 7.25 22.15 0.12
N GLU A 357 8.20 22.92 -0.42
CA GLU A 357 8.62 24.20 0.16
C GLU A 357 7.46 25.20 0.24
N ALA A 358 6.67 25.32 -0.84
CA ALA A 358 5.49 26.18 -0.86
C ALA A 358 4.46 25.79 0.22
N ALA A 359 4.16 24.50 0.36
CA ALA A 359 3.23 24.00 1.38
C ALA A 359 3.81 24.17 2.81
N ALA A 360 5.11 23.93 2.98
CA ALA A 360 5.76 24.04 4.28
C ALA A 360 5.87 25.49 4.76
N VAL A 361 6.09 26.45 3.86
CA VAL A 361 6.02 27.89 4.16
C VAL A 361 4.60 28.30 4.58
N GLN A 362 3.56 27.78 3.94
CA GLN A 362 2.18 28.01 4.36
C GLN A 362 1.93 27.42 5.77
N LEU A 363 2.48 26.23 6.06
CA LEU A 363 2.36 25.61 7.38
C LEU A 363 3.02 26.45 8.46
N SER A 364 4.24 26.95 8.22
CA SER A 364 4.93 27.91 9.09
C SER A 364 4.11 29.19 9.31
N ALA A 365 3.52 29.75 8.25
CA ALA A 365 2.68 30.94 8.34
C ALA A 365 1.41 30.73 9.18
N ALA A 366 0.84 29.52 9.17
CA ALA A 366 -0.29 29.14 10.03
C ALA A 366 0.14 28.92 11.49
N ARG A 367 1.29 28.28 11.72
CA ARG A 367 1.83 28.01 13.07
C ARG A 367 2.22 29.27 13.83
N GLY A 368 2.83 30.25 13.18
CA GLY A 368 3.35 31.45 13.83
C GLY A 368 2.32 32.24 14.67
N PRO A 369 1.15 32.62 14.10
CA PRO A 369 0.07 33.25 14.86
C PRO A 369 -0.47 32.36 16.00
N ALA A 370 -0.68 31.06 15.75
CA ALA A 370 -1.18 30.13 16.75
C ALA A 370 -0.21 29.98 17.93
N ALA A 371 1.09 29.85 17.65
CA ALA A 371 2.15 29.80 18.66
C ALA A 371 2.17 31.06 19.53
N ARG A 372 2.04 32.26 18.92
CA ARG A 372 1.95 33.52 19.68
C ARG A 372 0.70 33.61 20.55
N ARG A 373 -0.46 33.24 20.01
CA ARG A 373 -1.74 33.23 20.74
C ARG A 373 -1.67 32.28 21.94
N LEU A 374 -1.26 31.03 21.72
CA LEU A 374 -1.07 30.04 22.79
C LEU A 374 -0.08 30.52 23.85
N SER A 375 1.04 31.12 23.43
CA SER A 375 2.04 31.68 24.36
C SER A 375 1.44 32.74 25.28
N GLN A 376 0.62 33.64 24.74
CA GLN A 376 -0.06 34.70 25.50
C GLN A 376 -1.11 34.12 26.46
N GLU A 377 -2.03 33.29 25.95
CA GLU A 377 -3.13 32.73 26.73
C GLU A 377 -2.62 31.84 27.88
N ILE A 378 -1.61 31.01 27.63
CA ILE A 378 -1.01 30.16 28.67
C ILE A 378 -0.23 31.02 29.67
N THR A 379 0.49 32.05 29.22
CA THR A 379 1.18 32.99 30.14
C THR A 379 0.20 33.73 31.05
N GLU A 380 -0.95 34.16 30.53
CA GLU A 380 -2.02 34.79 31.31
C GLU A 380 -2.63 33.81 32.32
N ALA A 381 -2.92 32.58 31.89
CA ALA A 381 -3.40 31.52 32.77
C ALA A 381 -2.39 31.23 33.90
N MET A 382 -1.10 31.16 33.60
CA MET A 382 -0.04 30.96 34.58
C MET A 382 -0.02 32.05 35.66
N GLN A 383 -0.33 33.31 35.34
CA GLN A 383 -0.38 34.38 36.34
C GLN A 383 -1.42 34.09 37.43
N THR A 384 -2.50 33.39 37.06
CA THR A 384 -3.58 33.02 37.99
C THR A 384 -3.27 31.74 38.77
N LEU A 385 -2.38 30.87 38.29
CA LEU A 385 -2.08 29.55 38.88
C LEU A 385 -0.92 29.58 39.90
N ALA A 386 -0.80 30.68 40.66
CA ALA A 386 0.32 30.95 41.58
C ALA A 386 1.72 30.83 40.94
N MET A 387 1.82 31.16 39.65
CA MET A 387 3.09 31.30 38.92
C MET A 387 3.27 32.75 38.48
N ALA A 388 3.05 33.68 39.41
CA ALA A 388 3.11 35.11 39.14
C ALA A 388 4.52 35.50 38.65
N GLY A 389 4.58 36.15 37.49
CA GLY A 389 5.82 36.50 36.80
C GLY A 389 6.43 35.36 35.96
N GLY A 390 5.78 34.19 35.89
CA GLY A 390 6.13 33.13 34.96
C GLY A 390 5.77 33.48 33.51
N ARG A 391 6.42 32.83 32.54
CA ARG A 391 6.23 33.04 31.11
C ARG A 391 6.24 31.71 30.38
N PHE A 392 5.40 31.58 29.37
CA PHE A 392 5.35 30.43 28.47
C PHE A 392 5.56 30.90 27.03
N GLU A 393 6.35 30.14 26.27
CA GLU A 393 6.65 30.40 24.86
C GLU A 393 6.55 29.09 24.08
N VAL A 394 5.77 29.11 23.00
CA VAL A 394 5.83 28.11 21.94
C VAL A 394 6.91 28.55 20.96
N ALA A 395 8.09 27.94 21.07
CA ALA A 395 9.21 28.21 20.19
C ALA A 395 9.07 27.39 18.90
N LEU A 396 9.28 28.06 17.77
CA LEU A 396 9.34 27.49 16.44
C LEU A 396 10.79 27.60 15.94
N GLU A 397 11.56 26.54 16.13
CA GLU A 397 12.98 26.53 15.79
C GLU A 397 13.19 26.04 14.35
N PRO A 398 13.88 26.78 13.47
CA PRO A 398 14.18 26.33 12.12
C PRO A 398 14.91 24.98 12.13
N CYS A 399 14.48 24.04 11.29
CA CYS A 399 15.11 22.75 11.12
C CYS A 399 15.31 22.42 9.64
N ASP A 400 16.09 21.37 9.36
CA ASP A 400 16.17 20.84 8.00
C ASP A 400 14.78 20.41 7.52
N PRO A 401 14.49 20.54 6.21
CA PRO A 401 13.23 20.08 5.62
C PRO A 401 12.86 18.67 6.07
N ALA A 402 11.75 18.58 6.79
CA ALA A 402 11.26 17.32 7.32
C ALA A 402 9.80 17.09 6.92
N ALA A 403 9.32 15.85 7.10
CA ALA A 403 7.91 15.52 6.91
C ALA A 403 6.97 16.35 7.81
N THR A 404 7.52 16.97 8.87
CA THR A 404 6.79 17.79 9.84
C THR A 404 6.84 19.29 9.55
N GLY A 405 7.52 19.72 8.47
CA GLY A 405 7.68 21.11 8.07
C GLY A 405 9.12 21.61 8.14
N LEU A 406 9.27 22.93 8.26
CA LEU A 406 10.57 23.64 8.31
C LEU A 406 11.01 24.00 9.73
N GLU A 407 10.25 23.55 10.74
CA GLU A 407 10.39 24.01 12.12
C GLU A 407 10.15 22.87 13.11
N ALA A 408 10.95 22.83 14.16
CA ALA A 408 10.71 22.05 15.35
C ALA A 408 9.92 22.89 16.36
N VAL A 409 8.81 22.33 16.86
CA VAL A 409 8.00 22.95 17.90
C VAL A 409 8.54 22.55 19.26
N GLU A 410 8.86 23.53 20.11
CA GLU A 410 9.28 23.32 21.49
C GLU A 410 8.50 24.22 22.45
N PHE A 411 7.92 23.64 23.50
CA PHE A 411 7.32 24.40 24.60
C PHE A 411 8.38 24.80 25.62
N ARG A 412 8.49 26.10 25.88
CA ARG A 412 9.44 26.69 26.82
C ARG A 412 8.72 27.43 27.92
N VAL A 413 9.24 27.33 29.13
CA VAL A 413 8.64 27.95 30.30
C VAL A 413 9.71 28.53 31.23
N ALA A 414 9.35 29.63 31.87
CA ALA A 414 10.05 30.24 33.00
C ALA A 414 9.04 30.33 34.13
N ALA A 415 9.26 29.62 35.24
CA ALA A 415 8.29 29.55 36.34
C ALA A 415 8.25 30.82 37.19
N ASN A 416 9.37 31.55 37.26
CA ASN A 416 9.54 32.74 38.09
C ASN A 416 10.14 33.91 37.30
N PRO A 417 9.83 35.16 37.69
CA PRO A 417 10.38 36.34 37.04
C PRO A 417 11.92 36.35 37.14
N GLY A 418 12.58 36.62 36.00
CA GLY A 418 14.04 36.67 35.89
C GLY A 418 14.73 35.35 35.54
N GLN A 419 14.01 34.22 35.50
CA GLN A 419 14.56 32.96 34.99
C GLN A 419 14.53 32.91 33.45
N PRO A 420 15.53 32.29 32.79
CA PRO A 420 15.50 32.08 31.35
C PRO A 420 14.42 31.05 30.99
N LEU A 421 13.83 31.22 29.81
CA LEU A 421 12.94 30.21 29.21
C LEU A 421 13.71 28.92 28.98
N ARG A 422 13.19 27.81 29.50
CA ARG A 422 13.76 26.47 29.33
C ARG A 422 12.69 25.52 28.82
N SER A 423 13.13 24.48 28.11
CA SER A 423 12.27 23.38 27.69
C SER A 423 11.37 22.90 28.84
N LEU A 424 10.08 22.69 28.56
CA LEU A 424 9.11 22.17 29.52
C LEU A 424 9.59 20.84 30.15
N ALA A 425 10.27 20.00 29.37
CA ALA A 425 10.87 18.75 29.84
C ALA A 425 11.97 18.91 30.90
N LYS A 426 12.53 20.12 31.07
CA LYS A 426 13.62 20.42 32.02
C LYS A 426 13.13 21.16 33.26
N VAL A 427 11.82 21.30 33.47
CA VAL A 427 11.24 21.91 34.67
C VAL A 427 11.36 20.95 35.84
N ALA A 428 11.93 21.43 36.95
CA ALA A 428 12.38 20.58 38.05
C ALA A 428 11.30 20.20 39.09
N SER A 429 10.14 20.88 39.11
CA SER A 429 9.08 20.64 40.10
C SER A 429 7.86 19.96 39.48
N GLY A 430 7.53 18.75 39.94
CA GLY A 430 6.36 18.00 39.46
C GLY A 430 5.02 18.72 39.65
N GLY A 431 4.90 19.55 40.70
CA GLY A 431 3.71 20.38 40.91
C GLY A 431 3.61 21.56 39.95
N GLU A 432 4.74 22.14 39.51
CA GLU A 432 4.74 23.19 38.48
C GLU A 432 4.35 22.62 37.12
N LEU A 433 4.90 21.46 36.76
CA LEU A 433 4.56 20.75 35.54
C LEU A 433 3.07 20.39 35.47
N SER A 434 2.48 19.93 36.58
CA SER A 434 1.06 19.59 36.65
C SER A 434 0.18 20.83 36.42
N ARG A 435 0.54 21.97 37.04
CA ARG A 435 -0.18 23.25 36.84
C ARG A 435 -0.06 23.77 35.41
N ILE A 436 1.15 23.75 34.83
CA ILE A 436 1.39 24.20 33.46
C ILE A 436 0.67 23.27 32.47
N GLY A 437 0.76 21.96 32.68
CA GLY A 437 0.08 20.96 31.86
C GLY A 437 -1.43 21.17 31.84
N LEU A 438 -2.04 21.41 33.01
CA LEU A 438 -3.46 21.73 33.10
C LEU A 438 -3.81 23.03 32.37
N ALA A 439 -2.99 24.09 32.51
CA ALA A 439 -3.20 25.34 31.78
C ALA A 439 -3.17 25.11 30.26
N ILE A 440 -2.18 24.37 29.76
CA ILE A 440 -2.04 24.01 28.35
C ILE A 440 -3.27 23.22 27.89
N GLN A 441 -3.71 22.21 28.65
CA GLN A 441 -4.85 21.35 28.30
C GLN A 441 -6.15 22.14 28.28
N VAL A 442 -6.42 22.97 29.29
CA VAL A 442 -7.63 23.79 29.35
C VAL A 442 -7.66 24.82 28.22
N MET A 443 -6.52 25.43 27.86
CA MET A 443 -6.48 26.35 26.72
C MET A 443 -6.62 25.60 25.39
N ALA A 444 -5.91 24.49 25.20
CA ALA A 444 -5.98 23.68 23.99
C ALA A 444 -7.37 23.07 23.76
N SER A 445 -8.09 22.73 24.84
CA SER A 445 -9.42 22.15 24.77
C SER A 445 -10.51 23.14 24.36
N ARG A 446 -10.26 24.46 24.39
CA ARG A 446 -11.27 25.46 24.00
C ARG A 446 -11.71 25.35 22.54
N ASP A 447 -10.80 24.94 21.67
CA ASP A 447 -11.02 24.87 20.22
C ASP A 447 -11.34 23.44 19.73
N THR A 448 -11.19 22.41 20.57
CA THR A 448 -11.56 21.02 20.22
C THR A 448 -13.08 20.88 20.16
N SER A 449 -13.70 20.13 19.25
CA SER A 449 -15.17 19.99 19.21
C SER A 449 -15.77 18.94 20.17
N VAL A 450 -14.94 18.31 21.02
CA VAL A 450 -15.37 17.21 21.89
C VAL A 450 -16.29 17.72 23.02
N PRO A 451 -17.48 17.12 23.21
CA PRO A 451 -18.50 17.61 24.13
C PRO A 451 -18.24 17.26 25.61
N THR A 452 -17.45 16.21 25.88
CA THR A 452 -17.18 15.72 27.23
C THR A 452 -15.67 15.70 27.50
N LEU A 453 -15.23 16.38 28.55
CA LEU A 453 -13.83 16.44 28.97
C LEU A 453 -13.71 15.83 30.35
N VAL A 454 -12.80 14.87 30.51
CA VAL A 454 -12.55 14.21 31.80
C VAL A 454 -11.15 14.58 32.27
N PHE A 455 -11.04 15.13 33.48
CA PHE A 455 -9.77 15.50 34.10
C PHE A 455 -9.53 14.64 35.33
N ASP A 456 -8.43 13.89 35.32
CA ASP A 456 -7.97 13.09 36.44
C ASP A 456 -6.84 13.81 37.19
N GLU A 457 -6.78 13.63 38.51
CA GLU A 457 -5.68 14.08 39.35
C GLU A 457 -5.31 15.57 39.20
N VAL A 458 -6.30 16.44 38.95
CA VAL A 458 -6.07 17.90 38.88
C VAL A 458 -5.49 18.47 40.17
N ASP A 459 -5.61 17.72 41.27
CA ASP A 459 -5.17 18.05 42.61
C ASP A 459 -3.69 17.73 42.90
N VAL A 460 -3.00 17.03 41.99
CA VAL A 460 -1.58 16.71 42.17
C VAL A 460 -0.73 17.97 42.10
N GLY A 461 -0.08 18.29 43.22
CA GLY A 461 0.83 19.44 43.32
C GLY A 461 0.15 20.80 43.37
N ILE A 462 -1.14 20.85 43.68
CA ILE A 462 -1.90 22.09 43.90
C ILE A 462 -2.60 22.09 45.27
N GLY A 463 -2.76 23.28 45.86
CA GLY A 463 -3.42 23.45 47.15
C GLY A 463 -3.77 24.90 47.45
N GLY A 464 -4.63 25.11 48.46
CA GLY A 464 -5.04 26.44 48.90
C GLY A 464 -5.71 27.27 47.80
N ARG A 465 -5.27 28.52 47.61
CA ARG A 465 -5.84 29.46 46.64
C ARG A 465 -5.74 28.96 45.18
N VAL A 466 -4.73 28.16 44.86
CA VAL A 466 -4.54 27.61 43.50
C VAL A 466 -5.66 26.63 43.15
N ALA A 467 -6.05 25.79 44.11
CA ALA A 467 -7.13 24.82 43.93
C ALA A 467 -8.48 25.50 43.64
N GLU A 468 -8.76 26.61 44.33
CA GLU A 468 -9.96 27.42 44.06
C GLU A 468 -9.96 28.01 42.63
N ILE A 469 -8.80 28.49 42.16
CA ILE A 469 -8.68 29.06 40.81
C ILE A 469 -8.85 27.98 39.74
N VAL A 470 -8.26 26.80 39.95
CA VAL A 470 -8.46 25.63 39.08
C VAL A 470 -9.93 25.23 39.02
N GLY A 471 -10.61 25.15 40.17
CA GLY A 471 -12.05 24.88 40.23
C GLY A 471 -12.89 25.88 39.42
N LYS A 472 -12.57 27.18 39.51
CA LYS A 472 -13.24 28.23 38.72
C LYS A 472 -12.97 28.13 37.22
N LEU A 473 -11.75 27.73 36.82
CA LEU A 473 -11.40 27.53 35.40
C LEU A 473 -12.18 26.34 34.81
N LEU A 474 -12.24 25.21 35.54
CA LEU A 474 -13.01 24.04 35.13
C LEU A 474 -14.52 24.34 35.11
N ALA A 475 -15.04 25.10 36.08
CA ALA A 475 -16.42 25.58 36.09
C ALA A 475 -16.74 26.47 34.89
N ARG A 476 -15.81 27.34 34.47
CA ARG A 476 -15.97 28.17 33.28
C ARG A 476 -15.99 27.33 32.00
N LEU A 477 -15.12 26.32 31.90
CA LEU A 477 -15.10 25.37 30.78
C LEU A 477 -16.41 24.56 30.72
N GLY A 478 -16.95 24.21 31.88
CA GLY A 478 -18.23 23.54 32.02
C GLY A 478 -19.44 24.34 31.51
N ARG A 479 -19.32 25.64 31.20
CA ARG A 479 -20.45 26.41 30.64
C ARG A 479 -20.80 25.98 29.22
N ASP A 480 -19.77 25.65 28.45
CA ASP A 480 -19.91 25.33 27.04
C ASP A 480 -19.88 23.81 26.79
N ARG A 481 -19.44 23.03 27.79
CA ARG A 481 -19.17 21.58 27.69
C ARG A 481 -19.49 20.83 28.97
N GLN A 482 -19.49 19.51 28.90
CA GLN A 482 -19.45 18.69 30.10
C GLN A 482 -18.00 18.49 30.54
N VAL A 483 -17.71 18.83 31.79
CA VAL A 483 -16.40 18.64 32.41
C VAL A 483 -16.57 17.72 33.61
N LEU A 484 -15.91 16.58 33.63
CA LEU A 484 -15.88 15.65 34.76
C LEU A 484 -14.50 15.69 35.39
N CYS A 485 -14.42 16.05 36.67
CA CYS A 485 -13.16 16.16 37.38
C CYS A 485 -13.09 15.20 38.56
N VAL A 486 -12.05 14.39 38.59
CA VAL A 486 -11.71 13.58 39.75
C VAL A 486 -10.84 14.40 40.69
N THR A 487 -11.30 14.62 41.92
CA THR A 487 -10.49 15.36 42.91
C THR A 487 -10.79 14.95 44.36
N HIS A 488 -9.85 15.24 45.27
CA HIS A 488 -10.02 15.21 46.72
C HIS A 488 -10.05 16.61 47.36
N LEU A 489 -9.85 17.68 46.57
CA LEU A 489 -9.75 19.04 47.09
C LEU A 489 -11.14 19.69 47.23
N PRO A 490 -11.58 20.05 48.46
CA PRO A 490 -12.88 20.69 48.67
C PRO A 490 -13.03 22.01 47.90
N GLN A 491 -11.94 22.73 47.67
CA GLN A 491 -11.94 24.00 46.93
C GLN A 491 -12.33 23.82 45.46
N VAL A 492 -11.92 22.72 44.85
CA VAL A 492 -12.30 22.37 43.47
C VAL A 492 -13.73 21.86 43.46
N ALA A 493 -14.07 20.95 44.37
CA ALA A 493 -15.41 20.37 44.48
C ALA A 493 -16.50 21.42 44.71
N ALA A 494 -16.24 22.45 45.51
CA ALA A 494 -17.20 23.53 45.80
C ALA A 494 -17.55 24.40 44.56
N CYS A 495 -16.78 24.32 43.48
CA CYS A 495 -17.06 25.04 42.24
C CYS A 495 -17.96 24.26 41.27
N ALA A 496 -18.23 22.97 41.54
CA ALA A 496 -18.99 22.08 40.67
C ALA A 496 -20.50 22.34 40.76
N VAL A 497 -21.21 22.13 39.65
CA VAL A 497 -22.67 22.17 39.58
C VAL A 497 -23.29 20.82 39.92
N SER A 498 -22.52 19.73 39.77
CA SER A 498 -22.91 18.37 40.16
C SER A 498 -21.78 17.70 40.94
N TYR A 499 -22.17 16.93 41.95
CA TYR A 499 -21.23 16.28 42.87
C TYR A 499 -21.64 14.82 43.05
N THR A 500 -20.71 13.91 42.76
CA THR A 500 -20.89 12.47 42.91
C THR A 500 -19.81 11.91 43.83
N HIS A 501 -20.23 11.23 44.90
CA HIS A 501 -19.34 10.54 45.83
C HIS A 501 -19.41 9.03 45.57
N LEU A 502 -18.25 8.43 45.32
CA LEU A 502 -18.07 7.02 44.97
C LEU A 502 -17.60 6.19 46.15
#